data_AF-A0A1D9BFW3-F1
#
_entry.id   AF-A0A1D9BFW3-F1
#
_cell.length_a   1.000
_cell.length_b   1.000
_cell.length_c   1.000
_cell.angle_alpha   90.00
_cell.angle_beta   90.00
_cell.angle_gamma   90.00
#
_symmetry.space_group_name_H-M   'P 1'
#
loop_
_entity.id
_entity.type
_entity.pdbx_description
1 polymer ?
#
loop_
_entity_poly.entity_id
_entity_poly.type
_entity_poly.pdbx_seq_one_letter_code
_entity_poly.pdbx_strand_id
1 'polypeptide(L)'
;MRFPPISYLAHQVAQSRVSQYFFYCYLLVILTISFYPFSGWRYTGEPIFAFYTYPLPYYFTLFDNLVNVLAYVPLGVAVGLMARRRWYAWPLAALVGTLLSGSIEFVQQFLPDRVASNLDMLSNGFGASIGGLMSLVIANRRWQRAWQVFRHSHLAESTLAEWGLVWLGLWFVTQFDPSVPFLGVVVAPRGIPQPFESPLADPALFLSLLEAGGMMLHLVGVALFVSVLVKHVREVPAAIRLTLLAGLVVKLAFAGMLLQPAQFFAWINRNIVIGGLVGVLLLWGLWQLRRRLRALVGALALAAAVAVGWIWPLSPQLSATLPLFRWHYGHLTHFNGLASVIGDVWPYGAVLILLGAVLARPDSGERWP
;
A
#
# COMPACT_ATOMS: atom_id res chain seq x y z
N MET A 1 -12.50 7.35 30.20
CA MET A 1 -12.60 7.97 28.87
C MET A 1 -11.96 9.36 28.95
N ARG A 2 -10.92 9.66 28.15
CA ARG A 2 -10.38 11.03 28.09
C ARG A 2 -11.41 11.94 27.42
N PHE A 3 -11.73 13.07 28.05
CA PHE A 3 -12.57 14.08 27.42
C PHE A 3 -11.91 14.61 26.14
N PRO A 4 -12.68 14.91 25.08
CA PRO A 4 -12.12 15.53 23.89
C PRO A 4 -11.47 16.88 24.26
N PRO A 5 -10.36 17.26 23.63
CA PRO A 5 -9.69 18.52 23.93
C PRO A 5 -10.63 19.71 23.67
N ILE A 6 -10.56 20.75 24.50
CA ILE A 6 -11.45 21.93 24.40
C ILE A 6 -11.36 22.58 23.01
N SER A 7 -10.19 22.58 22.39
CA SER A 7 -9.97 23.09 21.02
C SER A 7 -10.77 22.35 19.95
N TYR A 8 -11.07 21.06 20.15
CA TYR A 8 -11.92 20.27 19.26
C TYR A 8 -13.40 20.67 19.34
N LEU A 9 -13.86 21.06 20.53
CA LEU A 9 -15.26 21.49 20.73
C LEU A 9 -15.52 22.90 20.19
N ALA A 10 -14.48 23.73 20.08
CA ALA A 10 -14.56 25.11 19.62
C ALA A 10 -14.57 25.28 18.08
N HIS A 11 -14.08 24.29 17.32
CA HIS A 11 -14.01 24.36 15.86
C HIS A 11 -15.13 23.57 15.20
N GLN A 12 -15.69 24.10 14.10
CA GLN A 12 -16.52 23.30 13.19
C GLN A 12 -15.63 22.22 12.56
N VAL A 13 -15.83 20.98 12.98
CA VAL A 13 -15.02 19.85 12.51
C VAL A 13 -15.33 19.58 11.04
N ALA A 14 -14.38 19.88 10.15
CA ALA A 14 -14.47 19.53 8.74
C ALA A 14 -14.64 18.02 8.58
N GLN A 15 -15.57 17.58 7.74
CA GLN A 15 -15.79 16.15 7.47
C GLN A 15 -14.49 15.51 6.96
N SER A 16 -14.17 14.32 7.48
CA SER A 16 -12.97 13.58 7.06
C SER A 16 -13.18 13.04 5.65
N ARG A 17 -12.17 13.14 4.80
CA ARG A 17 -12.19 12.62 3.42
C ARG A 17 -11.48 11.28 3.28
N VAL A 18 -11.05 10.66 4.38
CA VAL A 18 -10.33 9.39 4.39
C VAL A 18 -11.07 8.30 3.63
N SER A 19 -12.40 8.16 3.77
CA SER A 19 -13.15 7.14 3.02
C SER A 19 -13.12 7.37 1.50
N GLN A 20 -13.12 8.63 1.06
CA GLN A 20 -13.00 8.98 -0.36
C GLN A 20 -11.61 8.64 -0.89
N TYR A 21 -10.57 9.01 -0.14
CA TYR A 21 -9.19 8.72 -0.51
C TYR A 21 -8.90 7.24 -0.52
N PHE A 22 -9.41 6.52 0.48
CA PHE A 22 -9.35 5.06 0.53
C PHE A 22 -10.06 4.44 -0.68
N PHE A 23 -11.26 4.91 -1.04
CA PHE A 23 -11.96 4.45 -2.23
C PHE A 23 -11.09 4.58 -3.49
N TYR A 24 -10.50 5.75 -3.76
CA TYR A 24 -9.67 5.94 -4.95
C TYR A 24 -8.40 5.09 -4.94
N CYS A 25 -7.69 5.02 -3.81
CA CYS A 25 -6.52 4.15 -3.66
C CYS A 25 -6.87 2.68 -3.87
N TYR A 26 -7.98 2.22 -3.27
CA TYR A 26 -8.38 0.83 -3.34
C TYR A 26 -8.95 0.47 -4.72
N LEU A 27 -9.67 1.39 -5.36
CA LEU A 27 -10.11 1.25 -6.74
C LEU A 27 -8.91 1.11 -7.68
N LEU A 28 -7.88 1.96 -7.52
CA LEU A 28 -6.63 1.83 -8.28
C LEU A 28 -6.02 0.43 -8.09
N VAL A 29 -5.93 -0.04 -6.85
CA VAL A 29 -5.43 -1.38 -6.55
C VAL A 29 -6.24 -2.47 -7.25
N ILE A 30 -7.57 -2.47 -7.13
CA ILE A 30 -8.45 -3.47 -7.78
C ILE A 30 -8.25 -3.47 -9.29
N LEU A 31 -8.27 -2.29 -9.92
CA LEU A 31 -8.10 -2.16 -11.37
C LEU A 31 -6.73 -2.65 -11.83
N THR A 32 -5.68 -2.30 -11.09
CA THR A 32 -4.31 -2.69 -11.40
C THR A 32 -4.12 -4.21 -11.34
N ILE A 33 -4.65 -4.88 -10.31
CA ILE A 33 -4.59 -6.34 -10.22
C ILE A 33 -5.41 -6.97 -11.35
N SER A 34 -6.62 -6.45 -11.59
CA SER A 34 -7.57 -7.06 -12.51
C SER A 34 -7.12 -6.99 -13.97
N PHE A 35 -6.34 -5.96 -14.34
CA PHE A 35 -5.88 -5.73 -15.70
C PHE A 35 -4.44 -6.19 -15.99
N TYR A 36 -3.75 -6.75 -14.99
CA TYR A 36 -2.46 -7.41 -15.20
C TYR A 36 -2.62 -8.65 -16.13
N PRO A 37 -1.72 -8.93 -17.10
CA PRO A 37 -0.38 -8.38 -17.30
C PRO A 37 -0.27 -7.15 -18.25
N PHE A 38 -1.34 -6.39 -18.49
CA PHE A 38 -1.37 -5.19 -19.37
C PHE A 38 -0.84 -5.39 -20.81
N SER A 39 -0.68 -6.63 -21.26
CA SER A 39 -0.10 -6.99 -22.56
C SER A 39 -0.73 -8.27 -23.11
N GLY A 40 -0.65 -8.47 -24.43
CA GLY A 40 -1.22 -9.65 -25.09
C GLY A 40 -2.75 -9.64 -25.21
N TRP A 41 -3.39 -8.46 -25.05
CA TRP A 41 -4.84 -8.35 -25.08
C TRP A 41 -5.37 -8.61 -26.49
N ARG A 42 -6.36 -9.48 -26.62
CA ARG A 42 -6.94 -9.89 -27.90
C ARG A 42 -8.39 -10.31 -27.72
N TYR A 43 -9.19 -10.09 -28.76
CA TYR A 43 -10.51 -10.68 -28.83
C TYR A 43 -10.41 -12.20 -29.06
N THR A 44 -11.11 -12.98 -28.25
CA THR A 44 -11.05 -14.44 -28.25
C THR A 44 -12.04 -15.10 -29.19
N GLY A 45 -12.99 -14.34 -29.76
CA GLY A 45 -14.02 -14.84 -30.68
C GLY A 45 -15.38 -15.11 -30.02
N GLU A 46 -15.44 -15.14 -28.69
CA GLU A 46 -16.66 -15.36 -27.92
C GLU A 46 -17.61 -14.14 -27.93
N PRO A 47 -18.94 -14.34 -27.91
CA PRO A 47 -19.87 -13.22 -27.84
C PRO A 47 -19.64 -12.38 -26.58
N ILE A 48 -19.40 -11.09 -26.79
CA ILE A 48 -18.88 -10.11 -25.81
C ILE A 48 -19.75 -9.98 -24.53
N PHE A 49 -21.04 -10.31 -24.60
CA PHE A 49 -21.97 -10.22 -23.47
C PHE A 49 -22.44 -11.58 -22.94
N ALA A 50 -21.99 -12.70 -23.52
CA ALA A 50 -22.51 -14.02 -23.17
C ALA A 50 -22.20 -14.42 -21.72
N PHE A 51 -21.07 -13.96 -21.18
CA PHE A 51 -20.64 -14.35 -19.83
C PHE A 51 -21.62 -13.94 -18.73
N TYR A 52 -22.40 -12.87 -18.92
CA TYR A 52 -23.40 -12.43 -17.95
C TYR A 52 -24.47 -13.49 -17.69
N THR A 53 -24.72 -14.38 -18.65
CA THR A 53 -25.81 -15.37 -18.61
C THR A 53 -25.33 -16.81 -18.62
N TYR A 54 -24.02 -17.06 -18.47
CA TYR A 54 -23.51 -18.43 -18.36
C TYR A 54 -24.14 -19.18 -17.17
N PRO A 55 -24.42 -20.48 -17.31
CA PRO A 55 -24.81 -21.28 -16.15
C PRO A 55 -23.68 -21.26 -15.13
N LEU A 56 -24.02 -21.14 -13.85
CA LEU A 56 -23.01 -21.18 -12.79
C LEU A 56 -22.26 -22.52 -12.84
N PRO A 57 -20.92 -22.51 -12.71
CA PRO A 57 -20.12 -23.72 -12.82
C PRO A 57 -20.48 -24.70 -11.69
N TYR A 58 -20.63 -25.98 -12.04
CA TYR A 58 -20.93 -27.04 -11.06
C TYR A 58 -19.77 -27.25 -10.08
N TYR A 59 -18.53 -27.12 -10.57
CA TYR A 59 -17.31 -27.16 -9.76
C TYR A 59 -16.74 -25.75 -9.63
N PHE A 60 -16.61 -25.28 -8.40
CA PHE A 60 -15.96 -24.01 -8.08
C PHE A 60 -15.06 -24.19 -6.87
N THR A 61 -14.04 -23.36 -6.79
CA THR A 61 -13.10 -23.29 -5.68
C THR A 61 -13.64 -22.31 -4.64
N LEU A 62 -14.06 -22.83 -3.49
CA LEU A 62 -14.55 -21.99 -2.37
C LEU A 62 -13.55 -20.88 -1.99
N PHE A 63 -12.26 -21.19 -2.07
CA PHE A 63 -11.20 -20.23 -1.77
C PHE A 63 -11.18 -19.04 -2.75
N ASP A 64 -11.30 -19.27 -4.06
CA ASP A 64 -11.26 -18.17 -5.05
C ASP A 64 -12.45 -17.24 -4.90
N ASN A 65 -13.64 -17.82 -4.72
CA ASN A 65 -14.85 -17.04 -4.43
C ASN A 65 -14.69 -16.26 -3.12
N LEU A 66 -14.10 -16.87 -2.08
CA LEU A 66 -13.88 -16.19 -0.80
C LEU A 66 -12.89 -15.03 -0.95
N VAL A 67 -11.81 -15.19 -1.72
CA VAL A 67 -10.85 -14.12 -2.00
C VAL A 67 -11.53 -12.97 -2.74
N ASN A 68 -12.35 -13.27 -3.75
CA ASN A 68 -13.14 -12.28 -4.49
C ASN A 68 -14.09 -11.50 -3.57
N VAL A 69 -14.85 -12.21 -2.71
CA VAL A 69 -15.68 -11.59 -1.67
C VAL A 69 -14.83 -10.67 -0.78
N LEU A 70 -13.74 -11.18 -0.21
CA LEU A 70 -12.89 -10.43 0.72
C LEU A 70 -12.24 -9.20 0.06
N ALA A 71 -11.87 -9.30 -1.21
CA ALA A 71 -11.29 -8.19 -1.98
C ALA A 71 -12.30 -7.06 -2.25
N TYR A 72 -13.60 -7.33 -2.26
CA TYR A 72 -14.61 -6.28 -2.46
C TYR A 72 -15.20 -5.73 -1.16
N VAL A 73 -14.96 -6.38 -0.01
CA VAL A 73 -15.42 -5.86 1.30
C VAL A 73 -14.89 -4.44 1.59
N PRO A 74 -13.58 -4.13 1.46
CA PRO A 74 -13.09 -2.78 1.78
C PRO A 74 -13.65 -1.72 0.84
N LEU A 75 -13.88 -2.06 -0.44
CA LEU A 75 -14.55 -1.19 -1.41
C LEU A 75 -15.97 -0.85 -0.93
N GLY A 76 -16.74 -1.88 -0.54
CA GLY A 76 -18.09 -1.70 -0.01
C GLY A 76 -18.15 -0.84 1.25
N VAL A 77 -17.18 -1.02 2.17
CA VAL A 77 -17.05 -0.16 3.35
C VAL A 77 -16.83 1.29 2.94
N ALA A 78 -15.89 1.54 2.02
CA ALA A 78 -15.55 2.89 1.57
C ALA A 78 -16.75 3.61 0.94
N VAL A 79 -17.43 2.94 -0.01
CA VAL A 79 -18.64 3.46 -0.68
C VAL A 79 -19.75 3.72 0.33
N GLY A 80 -19.98 2.79 1.25
CA GLY A 80 -20.99 2.93 2.29
C GLY A 80 -20.72 4.10 3.25
N LEU A 81 -19.45 4.33 3.62
CA LEU A 81 -19.06 5.48 4.45
C LEU A 81 -19.12 6.82 3.68
N MET A 82 -19.03 6.80 2.35
CA MET A 82 -19.22 7.98 1.50
C MET A 82 -20.71 8.34 1.28
N ALA A 83 -21.62 7.41 1.55
CA ALA A 83 -23.05 7.64 1.38
C ALA A 83 -23.57 8.71 2.37
N ARG A 84 -24.23 9.74 1.83
CA ARG A 84 -24.77 10.86 2.63
C ARG A 84 -25.89 10.42 3.57
N ARG A 85 -26.68 9.42 3.19
CA ARG A 85 -27.76 8.86 4.03
C ARG A 85 -27.55 7.37 4.25
N ARG A 86 -27.72 6.93 5.50
CA ARG A 86 -27.45 5.55 5.93
C ARG A 86 -28.34 4.51 5.25
N TRP A 87 -29.60 4.84 4.98
CA TRP A 87 -30.56 3.88 4.46
C TRP A 87 -30.21 3.38 3.05
N TYR A 88 -29.50 4.18 2.23
CA TYR A 88 -29.03 3.73 0.92
C TYR A 88 -27.55 3.35 0.89
N ALA A 89 -26.82 3.44 2.00
CA ALA A 89 -25.39 3.13 2.04
C ALA A 89 -25.08 1.68 1.63
N TRP A 90 -25.88 0.73 2.14
CA TRP A 90 -25.77 -0.68 1.79
C TRP A 90 -26.12 -0.99 0.32
N PRO A 91 -27.32 -0.62 -0.20
CA PRO A 91 -27.64 -0.89 -1.60
C PRO A 91 -26.73 -0.14 -2.58
N LEU A 92 -26.21 1.05 -2.21
CA LEU A 92 -25.22 1.75 -3.03
C LEU A 92 -23.89 0.99 -3.09
N ALA A 93 -23.39 0.47 -1.97
CA ALA A 93 -22.16 -0.33 -1.95
C ALA A 93 -22.30 -1.60 -2.81
N ALA A 94 -23.42 -2.30 -2.67
CA ALA A 94 -23.75 -3.46 -3.50
C ALA A 94 -23.78 -3.11 -4.99
N LEU A 95 -24.51 -2.05 -5.36
CA LEU A 95 -24.64 -1.59 -6.74
C LEU A 95 -23.28 -1.20 -7.35
N VAL A 96 -22.50 -0.37 -6.65
CA VAL A 96 -21.18 0.07 -7.13
C VAL A 96 -20.21 -1.10 -7.26
N GLY A 97 -20.20 -2.02 -6.30
CA GLY A 97 -19.35 -3.21 -6.35
C GLY A 97 -19.69 -4.13 -7.52
N THR A 98 -20.98 -4.42 -7.72
CA THR A 98 -21.45 -5.27 -8.83
C THR A 98 -21.19 -4.60 -10.18
N LEU A 99 -21.47 -3.31 -10.34
CA LEU A 99 -21.21 -2.58 -11.59
C LEU A 99 -19.72 -2.51 -11.89
N LEU A 100 -18.88 -2.24 -10.88
CA LEU A 100 -17.43 -2.25 -11.05
C LEU A 100 -16.95 -3.64 -11.47
N SER A 101 -17.41 -4.70 -10.79
CA SER A 101 -17.01 -6.06 -11.13
C SER A 101 -17.46 -6.44 -12.55
N GLY A 102 -18.71 -6.17 -12.94
CA GLY A 102 -19.18 -6.44 -14.30
C GLY A 102 -18.39 -5.66 -15.36
N SER A 103 -18.01 -4.41 -15.06
CA SER A 103 -17.15 -3.61 -15.95
C SER A 103 -15.75 -4.21 -16.06
N ILE A 104 -15.19 -4.72 -14.97
CA ILE A 104 -13.89 -5.40 -14.95
C ILE A 104 -13.97 -6.70 -15.75
N GLU A 105 -14.93 -7.58 -15.45
CA GLU A 105 -15.15 -8.85 -16.16
C GLU A 105 -15.33 -8.63 -17.67
N PHE A 106 -16.10 -7.60 -18.05
CA PHE A 106 -16.26 -7.21 -19.45
C PHE A 106 -14.92 -6.83 -20.10
N VAL A 107 -14.01 -6.17 -19.38
CA VAL A 107 -12.69 -5.85 -19.93
C VAL A 107 -11.79 -7.09 -19.94
N GLN A 108 -11.89 -7.95 -18.92
CA GLN A 108 -11.06 -9.14 -18.78
C GLN A 108 -11.30 -10.21 -19.85
N GLN A 109 -12.42 -10.17 -20.58
CA GLN A 109 -12.64 -11.03 -21.75
C GLN A 109 -11.59 -10.84 -22.86
N PHE A 110 -10.89 -9.70 -22.85
CA PHE A 110 -9.82 -9.39 -23.80
C PHE A 110 -8.42 -9.75 -23.27
N LEU A 111 -8.29 -10.19 -22.02
CA LEU A 111 -7.01 -10.61 -21.45
C LEU A 111 -6.62 -12.03 -21.92
N PRO A 112 -5.33 -12.30 -22.14
CA PRO A 112 -4.88 -13.67 -22.36
C PRO A 112 -5.15 -14.54 -21.12
N ASP A 113 -5.54 -15.79 -21.33
CA ASP A 113 -5.71 -16.82 -20.29
C ASP A 113 -6.72 -16.48 -19.18
N ARG A 114 -7.64 -15.54 -19.43
CA ARG A 114 -8.76 -15.20 -18.55
C ARG A 114 -10.09 -15.45 -19.24
N VAL A 115 -11.03 -15.98 -18.47
CA VAL A 115 -12.42 -16.18 -18.89
C VAL A 115 -13.28 -15.34 -17.96
N ALA A 116 -14.04 -14.41 -18.54
CA ALA A 116 -14.97 -13.57 -17.78
C ALA A 116 -16.04 -14.43 -17.11
N SER A 117 -16.40 -14.11 -15.86
CA SER A 117 -17.18 -14.96 -14.98
C SER A 117 -18.31 -14.19 -14.29
N ASN A 118 -19.56 -14.62 -14.48
CA ASN A 118 -20.68 -14.08 -13.72
C ASN A 118 -20.63 -14.50 -12.23
N LEU A 119 -19.99 -15.62 -11.90
CA LEU A 119 -19.78 -16.05 -10.52
C LEU A 119 -18.83 -15.09 -9.78
N ASP A 120 -17.81 -14.58 -10.46
CA ASP A 120 -16.90 -13.58 -9.89
C ASP A 120 -17.62 -12.25 -9.69
N MET A 121 -18.43 -11.84 -10.66
CA MET A 121 -19.32 -10.67 -10.52
C MET A 121 -20.25 -10.78 -9.29
N LEU A 122 -20.87 -11.95 -9.09
CA LEU A 122 -21.73 -12.21 -7.93
C LEU A 122 -20.95 -12.21 -6.62
N SER A 123 -19.78 -12.86 -6.58
CA SER A 123 -18.91 -12.94 -5.40
C SER A 123 -18.41 -11.56 -4.97
N ASN A 124 -17.94 -10.76 -5.94
CA ASN A 124 -17.49 -9.39 -5.72
C ASN A 124 -18.64 -8.47 -5.27
N GLY A 125 -19.81 -8.57 -5.92
CA GLY A 125 -21.02 -7.85 -5.51
C GLY A 125 -21.48 -8.21 -4.08
N PHE A 126 -21.37 -9.48 -3.70
CA PHE A 126 -21.65 -9.95 -2.35
C PHE A 126 -20.64 -9.40 -1.33
N GLY A 127 -19.34 -9.41 -1.66
CA GLY A 127 -18.30 -8.77 -0.87
C GLY A 127 -18.56 -7.28 -0.63
N ALA A 128 -18.89 -6.54 -1.69
CA ALA A 128 -19.24 -5.13 -1.57
C ALA A 128 -20.51 -4.90 -0.73
N SER A 129 -21.48 -5.81 -0.81
CA SER A 129 -22.69 -5.80 0.03
C SER A 129 -22.35 -5.98 1.51
N ILE A 130 -21.49 -6.94 1.86
CA ILE A 130 -20.99 -7.14 3.23
C ILE A 130 -20.28 -5.86 3.72
N GLY A 131 -19.39 -5.30 2.89
CA GLY A 131 -18.73 -4.04 3.21
C GLY A 131 -19.70 -2.89 3.47
N GLY A 132 -20.75 -2.79 2.65
CA GLY A 132 -21.83 -1.83 2.83
C GLY A 132 -22.54 -1.98 4.19
N LEU A 133 -22.83 -3.20 4.63
CA LEU A 133 -23.40 -3.47 5.95
C LEU A 133 -22.43 -3.12 7.08
N MET A 134 -21.15 -3.48 6.94
CA MET A 134 -20.10 -3.11 7.90
C MET A 134 -19.96 -1.59 8.04
N SER A 135 -20.13 -0.85 6.94
CA SER A 135 -20.09 0.61 6.93
C SER A 135 -21.15 1.23 7.86
N LEU A 136 -22.33 0.60 8.00
CA LEU A 136 -23.40 1.07 8.90
C LEU A 136 -22.98 1.01 10.36
N VAL A 137 -22.18 -0.01 10.73
CA VAL A 137 -21.61 -0.20 12.08
C VAL A 137 -20.47 0.80 12.30
N ILE A 138 -19.56 0.94 11.34
CA ILE A 138 -18.39 1.84 11.42
C ILE A 138 -18.81 3.31 11.43
N ALA A 139 -19.88 3.66 10.73
CA ALA A 139 -20.42 5.03 10.72
C ALA A 139 -21.09 5.41 12.06
N ASN A 140 -21.12 4.55 13.08
CA ASN A 140 -21.68 4.87 14.39
C ASN A 140 -20.98 6.11 14.97
N ARG A 141 -21.76 7.00 15.61
CA ARG A 141 -21.27 8.23 16.26
C ARG A 141 -20.08 8.00 17.17
N ARG A 142 -20.00 6.85 17.85
CA ARG A 142 -18.86 6.51 18.73
C ARG A 142 -17.55 6.42 17.95
N TRP A 143 -17.52 5.62 16.88
CA TRP A 143 -16.35 5.43 16.03
C TRP A 143 -15.98 6.71 15.28
N GLN A 144 -16.99 7.41 14.74
CA GLN A 144 -16.78 8.70 14.08
C GLN A 144 -16.18 9.74 15.03
N ARG A 145 -16.67 9.84 16.26
CA ARG A 145 -16.11 10.75 17.27
C ARG A 145 -14.69 10.35 17.66
N ALA A 146 -14.43 9.07 17.89
CA ALA A 146 -13.09 8.57 18.22
C ALA A 146 -12.09 8.90 17.10
N TRP A 147 -12.47 8.66 15.85
CA TRP A 147 -11.69 9.00 14.66
C TRP A 147 -11.42 10.51 14.58
N GLN A 148 -12.44 11.35 14.73
CA GLN A 148 -12.26 12.80 14.64
C GLN A 148 -11.38 13.36 15.76
N VAL A 149 -11.50 12.82 16.98
CA VAL A 149 -10.63 13.20 18.10
C VAL A 149 -9.18 12.77 17.83
N PHE A 150 -8.96 11.53 17.36
CA PHE A 150 -7.64 11.04 16.99
C PHE A 150 -6.99 11.90 15.90
N ARG A 151 -7.72 12.14 14.81
CA ARG A 151 -7.31 13.01 13.70
C ARG A 151 -6.92 14.39 14.19
N HIS A 152 -7.79 15.05 14.95
CA HIS A 152 -7.55 16.41 15.45
C HIS A 152 -6.33 16.52 16.37
N SER A 153 -6.08 15.47 17.16
CA SER A 153 -5.01 15.47 18.16
C SER A 153 -3.64 15.07 17.61
N HIS A 154 -3.57 14.12 16.66
CA HIS A 154 -2.31 13.52 16.23
C HIS A 154 -1.98 13.77 14.76
N LEU A 155 -2.96 13.92 13.86
CA LEU A 155 -2.70 14.13 12.44
C LEU A 155 -2.52 15.61 12.15
N ALA A 156 -1.60 15.91 11.23
CA ALA A 156 -1.39 17.27 10.78
C ALA A 156 -2.68 17.82 10.12
N GLU A 157 -2.92 19.12 10.28
CA GLU A 157 -4.15 19.79 9.85
C GLU A 157 -4.14 20.07 8.34
N SER A 158 -4.00 19.03 7.52
CA SER A 158 -4.03 19.15 6.07
C SER A 158 -4.73 17.99 5.39
N THR A 159 -5.38 18.28 4.26
CA THR A 159 -5.93 17.28 3.34
C THR A 159 -4.86 16.27 2.89
N LEU A 160 -3.63 16.75 2.73
CA LEU A 160 -2.46 15.93 2.41
C LEU A 160 -2.15 14.89 3.50
N ALA A 161 -2.41 15.19 4.79
CA ALA A 161 -2.19 14.24 5.86
C ALA A 161 -3.18 13.07 5.82
N GLU A 162 -4.45 13.34 5.48
CA GLU A 162 -5.46 12.28 5.28
C GLU A 162 -5.11 11.40 4.06
N TRP A 163 -4.73 12.02 2.94
CA TRP A 163 -4.23 11.29 1.76
C TRP A 163 -3.00 10.46 2.09
N GLY A 164 -2.02 11.06 2.78
CA GLY A 164 -0.79 10.38 3.16
C GLY A 164 -1.01 9.23 4.13
N LEU A 165 -2.00 9.33 5.03
CA LEU A 165 -2.37 8.22 5.90
C LEU A 165 -2.97 7.05 5.12
N VAL A 166 -3.86 7.32 4.17
CA VAL A 166 -4.42 6.27 3.31
C VAL A 166 -3.32 5.64 2.46
N TRP A 167 -2.44 6.48 1.88
CA TRP A 167 -1.30 6.01 1.09
C TRP A 167 -0.31 5.19 1.94
N LEU A 168 -0.11 5.53 3.22
CA LEU A 168 0.66 4.72 4.16
C LEU A 168 0.03 3.33 4.35
N GLY A 169 -1.30 3.21 4.27
CA GLY A 169 -1.99 1.93 4.28
C GLY A 169 -1.48 0.97 3.19
N LEU A 170 -1.22 1.50 1.99
CA LEU A 170 -0.65 0.73 0.88
C LEU A 170 0.78 0.26 1.17
N TRP A 171 1.57 1.02 1.93
CA TRP A 171 2.92 0.59 2.34
C TRP A 171 2.89 -0.69 3.19
N PHE A 172 1.85 -0.90 4.00
CA PHE A 172 1.72 -2.16 4.73
C PHE A 172 1.44 -3.35 3.80
N VAL A 173 0.74 -3.12 2.69
CA VAL A 173 0.47 -4.18 1.69
C VAL A 173 1.75 -4.62 0.99
N THR A 174 2.72 -3.71 0.79
CA THR A 174 4.03 -4.10 0.22
C THR A 174 4.80 -5.05 1.13
N GLN A 175 4.45 -5.14 2.42
CA GLN A 175 5.06 -6.09 3.36
C GLN A 175 4.50 -7.51 3.22
N PHE A 176 3.45 -7.72 2.42
CA PHE A 176 2.84 -9.04 2.22
C PHE A 176 3.74 -9.96 1.39
N ASP A 177 4.56 -9.40 0.49
CA ASP A 177 5.54 -10.19 -0.26
C ASP A 177 6.73 -10.48 0.64
N PRO A 178 6.94 -11.73 1.09
CA PRO A 178 8.02 -12.08 1.99
C PRO A 178 9.37 -12.27 1.27
N SER A 179 9.39 -12.26 -0.08
CA SER A 179 10.59 -12.50 -0.88
C SER A 179 11.49 -11.26 -0.99
N VAL A 180 10.92 -10.08 -0.81
CA VAL A 180 11.67 -8.80 -0.76
C VAL A 180 12.06 -8.48 0.69
N PRO A 181 13.19 -7.84 0.97
CA PRO A 181 13.50 -7.41 2.33
C PRO A 181 12.49 -6.44 2.94
N PHE A 182 12.47 -6.36 4.28
CA PHE A 182 11.72 -5.32 5.00
C PHE A 182 12.14 -3.94 4.47
N LEU A 183 11.17 -3.04 4.25
CA LEU A 183 11.33 -1.74 3.59
C LEU A 183 11.63 -1.76 2.08
N GLY A 184 11.58 -2.91 1.40
CA GLY A 184 11.62 -2.96 -0.08
C GLY A 184 13.02 -2.79 -0.69
N VAL A 185 14.07 -3.19 0.04
CA VAL A 185 15.47 -2.95 -0.34
C VAL A 185 15.88 -3.79 -1.55
N VAL A 186 16.78 -3.23 -2.37
CA VAL A 186 17.49 -3.91 -3.47
C VAL A 186 18.09 -5.23 -2.95
N VAL A 187 17.57 -6.35 -3.47
CA VAL A 187 17.99 -7.70 -3.11
C VAL A 187 19.49 -7.89 -3.39
N ALA A 188 20.20 -8.59 -2.51
CA ALA A 188 21.59 -9.02 -2.69
C ALA A 188 21.84 -9.52 -4.12
N PRO A 189 22.54 -8.74 -4.97
CA PRO A 189 22.70 -9.10 -6.37
C PRO A 189 23.72 -10.23 -6.44
N ARG A 190 23.38 -11.34 -7.08
CA ARG A 190 24.32 -12.46 -7.31
C ARG A 190 25.45 -12.09 -8.28
N GLY A 191 25.39 -10.88 -8.83
CA GLY A 191 26.31 -10.25 -9.75
C GLY A 191 25.64 -9.00 -10.33
N ILE A 192 26.42 -8.15 -10.99
CA ILE A 192 25.86 -7.03 -11.76
C ILE A 192 25.28 -7.62 -13.07
N PRO A 193 23.99 -7.42 -13.38
CA PRO A 193 23.40 -7.93 -14.59
C PRO A 193 24.04 -7.26 -15.81
N GLN A 194 24.34 -8.04 -16.84
CA GLN A 194 24.77 -7.49 -18.13
C GLN A 194 23.61 -6.70 -18.77
N PRO A 195 23.87 -5.57 -19.46
CA PRO A 195 25.17 -5.00 -19.84
C PRO A 195 25.74 -3.97 -18.83
N PHE A 196 25.26 -3.95 -17.58
CA PHE A 196 25.69 -2.96 -16.61
C PHE A 196 27.08 -3.28 -16.06
N GLU A 197 27.91 -2.26 -15.89
CA GLU A 197 29.24 -2.37 -15.30
C GLU A 197 29.31 -1.70 -13.93
N SER A 198 30.20 -2.22 -13.07
CA SER A 198 30.45 -1.62 -11.76
C SER A 198 31.12 -0.26 -11.92
N PRO A 199 30.61 0.81 -11.29
CA PRO A 199 31.31 2.09 -11.23
C PRO A 199 32.58 2.03 -10.37
N LEU A 200 32.69 1.04 -9.48
CA LEU A 200 33.84 0.84 -8.60
C LEU A 200 34.71 -0.32 -9.10
N ALA A 201 36.02 -0.21 -8.87
CA ALA A 201 36.98 -1.27 -9.16
C ALA A 201 36.69 -2.59 -8.41
N ASP A 202 36.04 -2.51 -7.24
CA ASP A 202 35.51 -3.66 -6.51
C ASP A 202 33.98 -3.74 -6.67
N PRO A 203 33.47 -4.63 -7.54
CA PRO A 203 32.03 -4.82 -7.72
C PRO A 203 31.32 -5.31 -6.46
N ALA A 204 31.96 -6.12 -5.62
CA ALA A 204 31.32 -6.65 -4.41
C ALA A 204 31.09 -5.54 -3.37
N LEU A 205 32.04 -4.61 -3.25
CA LEU A 205 31.88 -3.40 -2.45
C LEU A 205 30.75 -2.53 -2.99
N PHE A 206 30.68 -2.32 -4.31
CA PHE A 206 29.61 -1.55 -4.94
C PHE A 206 28.23 -2.12 -4.62
N LEU A 207 28.04 -3.43 -4.81
CA LEU A 207 26.77 -4.12 -4.50
C LEU A 207 26.41 -4.01 -3.01
N SER A 208 27.40 -4.13 -2.12
CA SER A 208 27.19 -4.01 -0.67
C SER A 208 26.78 -2.60 -0.25
N LEU A 209 27.41 -1.58 -0.84
CA LEU A 209 27.05 -0.17 -0.63
C LEU A 209 25.65 0.14 -1.15
N LEU A 210 25.27 -0.46 -2.28
CA LEU A 210 23.96 -0.25 -2.87
C LEU A 210 22.83 -0.88 -2.04
N GLU A 211 23.06 -2.09 -1.52
CA GLU A 211 22.11 -2.76 -0.62
C GLU A 211 21.97 -2.02 0.71
N ALA A 212 23.09 -1.66 1.36
CA ALA A 212 23.08 -0.87 2.60
C ALA A 212 22.48 0.53 2.39
N GLY A 213 22.85 1.20 1.30
CA GLY A 213 22.34 2.50 0.91
C GLY A 213 20.84 2.47 0.59
N GLY A 214 20.38 1.43 -0.12
CA GLY A 214 18.96 1.18 -0.37
C GLY A 214 18.17 1.07 0.93
N MET A 215 18.64 0.24 1.87
CA MET A 215 18.02 0.11 3.20
C MET A 215 17.95 1.44 3.94
N MET A 216 19.05 2.19 3.97
CA MET A 216 19.12 3.51 4.59
C MET A 216 18.12 4.48 3.97
N LEU A 217 18.07 4.57 2.63
CA LEU A 217 17.21 5.49 1.89
C LEU A 217 15.73 5.17 2.08
N HIS A 218 15.34 3.89 2.00
CA HIS A 218 13.97 3.47 2.25
C HIS A 218 13.54 3.71 3.69
N LEU A 219 14.39 3.40 4.68
CA LEU A 219 14.11 3.65 6.09
C LEU A 219 13.90 5.15 6.34
N VAL A 220 14.84 5.99 5.90
CA VAL A 220 14.76 7.45 6.07
C VAL A 220 13.54 8.01 5.34
N GLY A 221 13.30 7.58 4.10
CA GLY A 221 12.19 8.02 3.26
C GLY A 221 10.83 7.73 3.89
N VAL A 222 10.58 6.47 4.30
CA VAL A 222 9.32 6.06 4.94
C VAL A 222 9.15 6.73 6.31
N ALA A 223 10.21 6.80 7.12
CA ALA A 223 10.14 7.43 8.44
C ALA A 223 9.84 8.94 8.34
N LEU A 224 10.47 9.65 7.41
CA LEU A 224 10.20 11.06 7.19
C LEU A 224 8.83 11.29 6.55
N PHE A 225 8.36 10.38 5.69
CA PHE A 225 6.98 10.39 5.20
C PHE A 225 5.99 10.36 6.37
N VAL A 226 6.13 9.39 7.27
CA VAL A 226 5.29 9.29 8.49
C VAL A 226 5.40 10.57 9.34
N SER A 227 6.62 11.13 9.48
CA SER A 227 6.84 12.32 10.30
C SER A 227 6.03 13.55 9.84
N VAL A 228 5.74 13.66 8.55
CA VAL A 228 5.01 14.80 7.95
C VAL A 228 3.49 14.67 8.15
N LEU A 229 3.00 13.46 8.40
CA LEU A 229 1.59 13.17 8.71
C LEU A 229 1.21 13.52 10.15
N VAL A 230 2.20 13.59 11.05
CA VAL A 230 2.00 13.84 12.47
C VAL A 230 1.98 15.33 12.78
N LYS A 231 1.08 15.75 13.67
CA LYS A 231 0.87 17.15 14.08
C LYS A 231 2.03 17.71 14.90
N HIS A 232 2.48 16.96 15.90
CA HIS A 232 3.48 17.42 16.86
C HIS A 232 4.82 16.69 16.67
N VAL A 233 5.93 17.44 16.62
CA VAL A 233 7.28 16.86 16.43
C VAL A 233 7.63 15.84 17.52
N ARG A 234 7.18 16.05 18.76
CA ARG A 234 7.38 15.11 19.87
C ARG A 234 6.75 13.73 19.67
N GLU A 235 5.74 13.62 18.81
CA GLU A 235 5.03 12.36 18.52
C GLU A 235 5.66 11.59 17.35
N VAL A 236 6.49 12.26 16.54
CA VAL A 236 7.18 11.69 15.38
C VAL A 236 7.98 10.42 15.73
N PRO A 237 8.77 10.38 16.81
CA PRO A 237 9.49 9.16 17.20
C PRO A 237 8.57 7.96 17.45
N ALA A 238 7.45 8.21 18.16
CA ALA A 238 6.50 7.17 18.49
C ALA A 238 5.76 6.67 17.25
N ALA A 239 5.37 7.58 16.36
CA ALA A 239 4.70 7.25 15.10
C ALA A 239 5.61 6.43 14.18
N ILE A 240 6.88 6.83 13.99
CA ILE A 240 7.84 6.05 13.20
C ILE A 240 8.02 4.65 13.77
N ARG A 241 8.26 4.54 15.10
CA ARG A 241 8.41 3.23 15.75
C ARG A 241 7.18 2.36 15.57
N LEU A 242 5.98 2.91 15.79
CA LEU A 242 4.73 2.17 15.66
C LEU A 242 4.51 1.67 14.23
N THR A 243 4.72 2.52 13.23
CA THR A 243 4.59 2.15 11.81
C THR A 243 5.58 1.05 11.43
N LEU A 244 6.86 1.19 11.80
CA LEU A 244 7.88 0.19 11.48
C LEU A 244 7.63 -1.14 12.19
N LEU A 245 7.24 -1.12 13.47
CA LEU A 245 6.91 -2.33 14.21
C LEU A 245 5.66 -3.03 13.66
N ALA A 246 4.61 -2.27 13.32
CA ALA A 246 3.43 -2.84 12.68
C ALA A 246 3.78 -3.46 11.33
N GLY A 247 4.61 -2.79 10.52
CA GLY A 247 5.08 -3.31 9.24
C GLY A 247 5.91 -4.58 9.41
N LEU A 248 6.78 -4.62 10.42
CA LEU A 248 7.57 -5.79 10.76
C LEU A 248 6.69 -6.97 11.21
N VAL A 249 5.66 -6.72 12.04
CA VAL A 249 4.71 -7.77 12.46
C VAL A 249 3.97 -8.34 11.25
N VAL A 250 3.48 -7.48 10.34
CA VAL A 250 2.87 -7.93 9.08
C VAL A 250 3.86 -8.76 8.27
N LYS A 251 5.09 -8.28 8.12
CA LYS A 251 6.15 -8.97 7.38
C LYS A 251 6.44 -10.37 7.95
N LEU A 252 6.62 -10.45 9.28
CA LEU A 252 6.90 -11.71 9.98
C LEU A 252 5.73 -12.69 9.88
N ALA A 253 4.49 -12.20 9.95
CA ALA A 253 3.31 -13.03 9.78
C ALA A 253 3.27 -13.66 8.37
N PHE A 254 3.45 -12.86 7.32
CA PHE A 254 3.46 -13.35 5.94
C PHE A 254 4.69 -14.22 5.65
N ALA A 255 5.87 -13.86 6.15
CA ALA A 255 7.06 -14.70 6.05
C ALA A 255 6.85 -16.07 6.71
N GLY A 256 6.22 -16.11 7.88
CA GLY A 256 5.91 -17.36 8.58
C GLY A 256 4.85 -18.21 7.88
N MET A 257 3.90 -17.57 7.18
CA MET A 257 2.88 -18.26 6.40
C MET A 257 3.42 -18.81 5.07
N LEU A 258 4.36 -18.10 4.43
CA LEU A 258 4.70 -18.31 3.02
C LEU A 258 6.12 -18.86 2.76
N LEU A 259 7.10 -18.54 3.61
CA LEU A 259 8.49 -18.97 3.42
C LEU A 259 8.79 -20.32 4.09
N GLN A 260 9.78 -21.01 3.55
CA GLN A 260 10.40 -22.14 4.24
C GLN A 260 11.10 -21.66 5.52
N PRO A 261 11.15 -22.47 6.61
CA PRO A 261 11.82 -22.08 7.85
C PRO A 261 13.28 -21.64 7.65
N ALA A 262 14.01 -22.29 6.72
CA ALA A 262 15.39 -21.94 6.37
C ALA A 262 15.52 -20.55 5.70
N GLN A 263 14.45 -20.05 5.09
CA GLN A 263 14.42 -18.76 4.37
C GLN A 263 13.80 -17.64 5.21
N PHE A 264 13.31 -17.94 6.41
CA PHE A 264 12.55 -17.00 7.23
C PHE A 264 13.30 -15.69 7.53
N PHE A 265 14.62 -15.76 7.73
CA PHE A 265 15.49 -14.61 7.95
C PHE A 265 16.42 -14.30 6.76
N ALA A 266 16.16 -14.86 5.57
CA ALA A 266 17.02 -14.66 4.39
C ALA A 266 17.09 -13.19 3.95
N TRP A 267 16.10 -12.38 4.34
CA TRP A 267 16.07 -10.94 4.11
C TRP A 267 16.89 -10.11 5.11
N ILE A 268 17.55 -10.74 6.09
CA ILE A 268 18.44 -10.06 7.03
C ILE A 268 19.88 -10.46 6.70
N ASN A 269 20.71 -9.46 6.40
CA ASN A 269 22.15 -9.65 6.21
C ASN A 269 22.93 -8.46 6.78
N ARG A 270 24.27 -8.57 6.73
CA ARG A 270 25.18 -7.55 7.28
C ARG A 270 24.94 -6.16 6.68
N ASN A 271 24.76 -6.06 5.36
CA ASN A 271 24.61 -4.79 4.66
C ASN A 271 23.31 -4.10 5.04
N ILE A 272 22.21 -4.86 5.09
CA ILE A 272 20.90 -4.36 5.53
C ILE A 272 20.97 -3.88 6.99
N VAL A 273 21.64 -4.62 7.88
CA VAL A 273 21.81 -4.19 9.29
C VAL A 273 22.61 -2.88 9.37
N ILE A 274 23.73 -2.78 8.65
CA ILE A 274 24.53 -1.54 8.61
C ILE A 274 23.72 -0.37 8.07
N GLY A 275 23.04 -0.55 6.93
CA GLY A 275 22.19 0.48 6.32
C GLY A 275 21.06 0.93 7.25
N GLY A 276 20.43 -0.02 7.95
CA GLY A 276 19.42 0.26 8.97
C GLY A 276 19.97 1.07 10.14
N LEU A 277 21.13 0.69 10.69
CA LEU A 277 21.78 1.41 11.77
C LEU A 277 22.16 2.85 11.39
N VAL A 278 22.72 3.05 10.19
CA VAL A 278 23.03 4.38 9.66
C VAL A 278 21.74 5.19 9.46
N GLY A 279 20.69 4.58 8.92
CA GLY A 279 19.39 5.24 8.75
C GLY A 279 18.77 5.69 10.09
N VAL A 280 18.84 4.86 11.14
CA VAL A 280 18.40 5.23 12.50
C VAL A 280 19.22 6.39 13.05
N LEU A 281 20.55 6.37 12.87
CA LEU A 281 21.43 7.46 13.30
C LEU A 281 21.07 8.79 12.61
N LEU A 282 20.84 8.76 11.29
CA LEU A 282 20.41 9.94 10.54
C LEU A 282 19.06 10.46 11.02
N LEU A 283 18.09 9.56 11.28
CA LEU A 283 16.76 9.94 11.72
C LEU A 283 16.75 10.70 13.05
N TRP A 284 17.71 10.42 13.94
CA TRP A 284 17.84 11.14 15.22
C TRP A 284 17.99 12.66 15.04
N GLY A 285 18.69 13.09 13.98
CA GLY A 285 18.80 14.50 13.60
C GLY A 285 17.67 14.95 12.66
N LEU A 286 17.37 14.16 11.62
CA LEU A 286 16.48 14.58 10.54
C LEU A 286 15.03 14.83 11.00
N TRP A 287 14.52 14.08 11.98
CA TRP A 287 13.15 14.25 12.45
C TRP A 287 12.90 15.55 13.26
N GLN A 288 13.96 16.25 13.68
CA GLN A 288 13.91 17.51 14.42
C GLN A 288 13.82 18.71 13.47
N LEU A 289 14.05 18.48 12.18
CA LEU A 289 13.97 19.53 11.18
C LEU A 289 12.54 20.08 11.05
N ARG A 290 12.43 21.30 10.52
CA ARG A 290 11.14 21.89 10.15
C ARG A 290 10.37 20.96 9.21
N ARG A 291 9.04 20.96 9.29
CA ARG A 291 8.18 20.02 8.55
C ARG A 291 8.49 19.98 7.05
N ARG A 292 8.75 21.14 6.45
CA ARG A 292 9.14 21.27 5.04
C ARG A 292 10.47 20.60 4.70
N LEU A 293 11.48 20.75 5.57
CA LEU A 293 12.78 20.11 5.37
C LEU A 293 12.70 18.60 5.55
N ARG A 294 11.91 18.12 6.52
CA ARG A 294 11.61 16.69 6.67
C ARG A 294 10.97 16.13 5.39
N ALA A 295 10.00 16.85 4.84
CA ALA A 295 9.34 16.48 3.60
C ALA A 295 10.31 16.46 2.41
N LEU A 296 11.15 17.49 2.26
CA LEU A 296 12.15 17.56 1.19
C LEU A 296 13.17 16.42 1.28
N VAL A 297 13.77 16.20 2.46
CA VAL A 297 14.75 15.12 2.67
C VAL A 297 14.10 13.75 2.45
N GLY A 298 12.88 13.54 2.93
CA GLY A 298 12.13 12.31 2.68
C GLY A 298 11.85 12.09 1.19
N ALA A 299 11.47 13.13 0.46
CA ALA A 299 11.22 13.06 -0.98
C ALA A 299 12.50 12.72 -1.75
N LEU A 300 13.62 13.38 -1.40
CA LEU A 300 14.93 13.10 -1.99
C LEU A 300 15.39 11.67 -1.69
N ALA A 301 15.20 11.19 -0.47
CA ALA A 301 15.58 9.83 -0.09
C ALA A 301 14.80 8.77 -0.88
N LEU A 302 13.48 8.92 -0.99
CA LEU A 302 12.64 8.01 -1.78
C LEU A 302 12.92 8.13 -3.28
N ALA A 303 13.11 9.34 -3.82
CA ALA A 303 13.45 9.56 -5.22
C ALA A 303 14.82 8.95 -5.56
N ALA A 304 15.81 9.07 -4.67
CA ALA A 304 17.11 8.44 -4.83
C ALA A 304 17.01 6.91 -4.80
N ALA A 305 16.21 6.34 -3.89
CA ALA A 305 15.97 4.89 -3.85
C ALA A 305 15.35 4.38 -5.16
N VAL A 306 14.34 5.10 -5.68
CA VAL A 306 13.75 4.79 -6.99
C VAL A 306 14.81 4.89 -8.08
N ALA A 307 15.51 6.03 -8.19
CA ALA A 307 16.52 6.25 -9.22
C ALA A 307 17.60 5.16 -9.25
N VAL A 308 18.06 4.70 -8.07
CA VAL A 308 18.97 3.56 -7.94
C VAL A 308 18.41 2.30 -8.60
N GLY A 309 17.14 1.97 -8.36
CA GLY A 309 16.48 0.82 -8.99
C GLY A 309 16.35 0.92 -10.51
N TRP A 310 16.20 2.14 -11.05
CA TRP A 310 16.19 2.38 -12.50
C TRP A 310 17.58 2.24 -13.13
N ILE A 311 18.62 2.72 -12.45
CA ILE A 311 19.99 2.71 -12.99
C ILE A 311 20.60 1.31 -12.89
N TRP A 312 20.33 0.59 -11.79
CA TRP A 312 20.83 -0.77 -11.56
C TRP A 312 19.68 -1.72 -11.21
N PRO A 313 19.03 -2.35 -12.22
CA PRO A 313 17.90 -3.26 -12.01
C PRO A 313 18.39 -4.61 -11.48
N LEU A 314 18.74 -4.65 -10.20
CA LEU A 314 19.41 -5.78 -9.56
C LEU A 314 18.45 -6.81 -8.93
N SER A 315 17.15 -6.56 -9.02
CA SER A 315 16.11 -7.47 -8.56
C SER A 315 15.81 -8.52 -9.64
N PRO A 316 15.89 -9.83 -9.33
CA PRO A 316 15.46 -10.86 -10.27
C PRO A 316 13.95 -10.75 -10.53
N GLN A 317 13.55 -10.92 -11.79
CA GLN A 317 12.14 -11.05 -12.16
C GLN A 317 11.48 -12.20 -11.37
N LEU A 318 10.16 -12.11 -11.17
CA LEU A 318 9.25 -13.06 -10.49
C LEU A 318 9.59 -14.56 -10.69
N SER A 319 10.21 -14.93 -11.81
CA SER A 319 10.58 -16.31 -12.14
C SER A 319 11.64 -16.95 -11.22
N ALA A 320 12.57 -16.18 -10.64
CA ALA A 320 13.67 -16.76 -9.84
C ALA A 320 13.29 -17.05 -8.37
N THR A 321 12.18 -16.48 -7.88
CA THR A 321 11.74 -16.59 -6.48
C THR A 321 10.66 -17.66 -6.27
N LEU A 322 10.02 -18.16 -7.34
CA LEU A 322 9.00 -19.21 -7.29
C LEU A 322 9.40 -20.49 -6.54
N PRO A 323 10.65 -21.01 -6.63
CA PRO A 323 11.05 -22.22 -5.91
C PRO A 323 11.08 -22.07 -4.37
N LEU A 324 11.08 -20.84 -3.85
CA LEU A 324 11.14 -20.57 -2.41
C LEU A 324 9.78 -20.74 -1.71
N PHE A 325 8.69 -20.81 -2.47
CA PHE A 325 7.32 -20.92 -1.96
C PHE A 325 6.86 -22.39 -1.88
N ARG A 326 6.24 -22.79 -0.75
CA ARG A 326 5.86 -24.19 -0.46
C ARG A 326 4.55 -24.69 -1.09
N TRP A 327 3.86 -23.92 -1.93
CA TRP A 327 2.49 -24.22 -2.34
C TRP A 327 2.30 -24.23 -3.87
N HIS A 328 1.65 -25.27 -4.40
CA HIS A 328 1.46 -25.58 -5.83
C HIS A 328 0.34 -24.78 -6.54
N TYR A 329 -0.20 -23.73 -5.92
CA TYR A 329 -1.39 -23.03 -6.42
C TYR A 329 -1.02 -21.62 -6.92
N GLY A 330 -1.34 -21.32 -8.18
CA GLY A 330 -1.09 -20.04 -8.88
C GLY A 330 -1.84 -18.82 -8.35
N HIS A 331 -2.14 -18.79 -7.04
CA HIS A 331 -2.96 -17.77 -6.38
C HIS A 331 -2.10 -16.84 -5.50
N LEU A 332 -0.92 -17.28 -5.03
CA LEU A 332 0.08 -16.40 -4.39
C LEU A 332 0.84 -15.53 -5.39
N THR A 333 0.87 -15.91 -6.66
CA THR A 333 1.36 -15.04 -7.75
C THR A 333 0.52 -13.76 -7.84
N HIS A 334 -0.78 -13.82 -7.52
CA HIS A 334 -1.65 -12.63 -7.45
C HIS A 334 -1.37 -11.76 -6.21
N PHE A 335 -1.13 -12.35 -5.03
CA PHE A 335 -0.81 -11.59 -3.82
C PHE A 335 0.60 -10.98 -3.84
N ASN A 336 1.61 -11.74 -4.28
CA ASN A 336 2.96 -11.21 -4.47
C ASN A 336 3.00 -10.19 -5.61
N GLY A 337 2.28 -10.44 -6.72
CA GLY A 337 2.13 -9.48 -7.81
C GLY A 337 1.44 -8.19 -7.35
N LEU A 338 0.45 -8.28 -6.48
CA LEU A 338 -0.17 -7.11 -5.86
C LEU A 338 0.84 -6.32 -5.01
N ALA A 339 1.52 -6.99 -4.09
CA ALA A 339 2.50 -6.37 -3.20
C ALA A 339 3.67 -5.76 -3.98
N SER A 340 4.12 -6.41 -5.06
CA SER A 340 5.17 -5.90 -5.94
C SER A 340 4.72 -4.67 -6.72
N VAL A 341 3.53 -4.70 -7.33
CA VAL A 341 3.03 -3.54 -8.10
C VAL A 341 2.74 -2.36 -7.19
N ILE A 342 2.19 -2.59 -5.98
CA ILE A 342 2.10 -1.52 -4.99
C ILE A 342 3.49 -1.06 -4.56
N GLY A 343 4.44 -1.97 -4.39
CA GLY A 343 5.85 -1.66 -4.09
C GLY A 343 6.49 -0.72 -5.12
N ASP A 344 6.19 -0.93 -6.40
CA ASP A 344 6.67 -0.10 -7.49
C ASP A 344 5.99 1.27 -7.51
N VAL A 345 4.66 1.32 -7.32
CA VAL A 345 3.88 2.57 -7.43
C VAL A 345 3.98 3.44 -6.18
N TRP A 346 4.12 2.83 -5.00
CA TRP A 346 4.03 3.51 -3.71
C TRP A 346 5.05 4.65 -3.52
N PRO A 347 6.36 4.47 -3.85
CA PRO A 347 7.36 5.52 -3.71
C PRO A 347 7.01 6.79 -4.49
N TYR A 348 6.45 6.67 -5.69
CA TYR A 348 6.05 7.82 -6.51
C TYR A 348 4.96 8.65 -5.84
N GLY A 349 3.90 8.00 -5.34
CA GLY A 349 2.84 8.69 -4.62
C GLY A 349 3.34 9.32 -3.32
N ALA A 350 4.24 8.62 -2.61
CA ALA A 350 4.85 9.15 -1.38
C ALA A 350 5.70 10.39 -1.66
N VAL A 351 6.50 10.40 -2.73
CA VAL A 351 7.27 11.57 -3.19
C VAL A 351 6.34 12.73 -3.53
N LEU A 352 5.27 12.51 -4.29
CA LEU A 352 4.31 13.57 -4.65
C LEU A 352 3.65 14.19 -3.41
N ILE A 353 3.27 13.38 -2.42
CA ILE A 353 2.68 13.86 -1.16
C ILE A 353 3.71 14.67 -0.36
N LEU A 354 4.97 14.22 -0.31
CA LEU A 354 6.04 14.95 0.37
C LEU A 354 6.35 16.28 -0.31
N LEU A 355 6.43 16.31 -1.65
CA LEU A 355 6.58 17.55 -2.42
C LEU A 355 5.39 18.49 -2.20
N GLY A 356 4.17 17.97 -2.15
CA GLY A 356 2.98 18.74 -1.76
C GLY A 356 3.12 19.37 -0.37
N ALA A 357 3.71 18.65 0.60
CA ALA A 357 3.98 19.18 1.94
C ALA A 357 5.12 20.22 1.98
N VAL A 358 6.09 20.14 1.06
CA VAL A 358 7.11 21.19 0.87
C VAL A 358 6.46 22.49 0.38
N LEU A 359 5.55 22.38 -0.60
CA LEU A 359 4.88 23.51 -1.24
C LEU A 359 3.75 24.12 -0.40
N ALA A 360 3.20 23.35 0.54
CA ALA A 360 2.15 23.83 1.44
C ALA A 360 2.64 25.07 2.21
N ARG A 361 1.81 26.12 2.25
CA ARG A 361 2.09 27.34 3.02
C ARG A 361 2.29 26.96 4.50
N PRO A 362 3.24 27.59 5.22
CA PRO A 362 3.45 27.25 6.61
C PRO A 362 2.19 27.64 7.38
N ASP A 363 1.61 26.71 8.12
CA ASP A 363 0.54 27.04 9.05
C ASP A 363 1.07 28.09 10.04
N SER A 364 0.23 29.07 10.37
CA SER A 364 0.55 30.22 11.22
C SER A 364 1.13 29.88 12.61
N GLY A 365 1.13 28.60 13.00
CA GLY A 365 1.75 28.06 14.22
C GLY A 365 3.25 27.75 14.14
N GLU A 366 3.90 27.78 12.96
CA GLU A 366 5.37 27.65 12.84
C GLU A 366 6.12 28.98 13.16
N ARG A 367 5.40 30.02 13.58
CA ARG A 367 5.94 31.35 13.90
C ARG A 367 6.25 31.55 15.38
N TRP A 368 6.88 30.62 16.08
CA TRP A 368 7.54 30.98 17.34
C TRP A 368 8.89 30.25 17.46
N PRO A 369 9.97 30.99 17.78
CA PRO A 369 11.34 30.47 17.79
C PRO A 369 11.58 29.38 18.83
#